data_AF-A0A445G3N9-F1
#
_entry.id   AF-A0A445G3N9-F1
#
_cell.length_a   1.000
_cell.length_b   1.000
_cell.length_c   1.000
_cell.angle_alpha   90.00
_cell.angle_beta   90.00
_cell.angle_gamma   90.00
#
_symmetry.space_group_name_H-M   'P 1'
#
loop_
_entity.id
_entity.type
_entity.pdbx_description
1 polymer ?
#
loop_
_entity_poly.entity_id
_entity_poly.type
_entity_poly.pdbx_seq_one_letter_code
_entity_poly.pdbx_strand_id
1 'polypeptide(L)'
;MERENENSVNAQRRVGLLYDETMCKHHTPDDEDHPENPNRIRAIWNRLQSAGVLQRCVILEAKEAEDKHLLLVHSINHVNLIKNISSKQFNSRRHKIASKLGSIYFNEGSSEAAYLAAGSAVEVVKRVASRELDSAVAIVRPPGHHAEQQEAMGFCLFNNVAVAARYLLDERPELGVKKILIVDWDVHHGNGTQKMFWNDSRVLFFSVHRHEFGSFYPANDDGFYTMIGEGAGAGYNINVPWENGRCGDADYFAVWDHILLPVAKEFNPDIIIVSAGFDAAVGDPLGGCLVTPFGYSVLLEKLMNFAEGRIVLILEGGYNLDSISKSMHACLEVLLADQPVIGSAEAYPFESTWRVIQAVRQVLSPFWPTLARELPHKLISPMAPPPYTLISSSDTEAEDDKGALSSENLVELLEDVIKPLSELKVDADKETDVSSTWRSELSNVYIWYASYGSNMWKAILNCHLAGGQVEGMKKDCSGSVNRTLPKAILWKTFPCHIFFGCDSSHSWGVGGVAFLNPEKNFQHNTYMCLYKISLEQFNDILFQENALSLDAGSPLFDITTVNAISNKEFNSLEVVKGAWYGNVVYLGKEQDIPVVTMT
;
A
#
# COMPACT_ATOMS: atom_id res chain seq x y z
N MET A 1 -39.98 -40.07 -22.60
CA MET A 1 -38.53 -40.12 -22.33
C MET A 1 -38.21 -38.88 -21.53
N GLU A 2 -38.53 -38.92 -20.24
CA GLU A 2 -38.07 -37.97 -19.24
C GLU A 2 -37.29 -38.81 -18.26
N ARG A 3 -35.97 -38.59 -18.20
CA ARG A 3 -35.09 -38.97 -17.10
C ARG A 3 -33.76 -38.28 -17.34
N GLU A 4 -33.21 -37.78 -16.24
CA GLU A 4 -31.90 -37.13 -16.06
C GLU A 4 -31.97 -35.61 -15.88
N ASN A 5 -32.54 -35.20 -14.74
CA ASN A 5 -32.18 -33.96 -14.08
C ASN A 5 -32.38 -34.08 -12.55
N GLU A 6 -31.87 -35.16 -11.97
CA GLU A 6 -31.79 -35.35 -10.51
C GLU A 6 -30.50 -36.10 -10.17
N ASN A 7 -29.44 -35.34 -9.86
CA ASN A 7 -28.37 -35.65 -8.90
C ASN A 7 -27.15 -34.73 -9.12
N SER A 8 -27.23 -33.47 -8.71
CA SER A 8 -26.04 -32.74 -8.24
C SER A 8 -26.13 -32.65 -6.72
N VAL A 9 -25.91 -33.78 -6.05
CA VAL A 9 -25.56 -33.75 -4.63
C VAL A 9 -24.27 -32.93 -4.55
N ASN A 10 -24.34 -31.78 -3.90
CA ASN A 10 -23.23 -30.84 -3.75
C ASN A 10 -22.04 -31.58 -3.09
N ALA A 11 -21.11 -32.08 -3.91
CA ALA A 11 -20.01 -32.88 -3.40
C ALA A 11 -19.12 -31.96 -2.55
N GLN A 12 -19.06 -32.24 -1.26
CA GLN A 12 -18.27 -31.45 -0.32
C GLN A 12 -16.81 -31.39 -0.79
N ARG A 13 -16.29 -30.17 -0.99
CA ARG A 13 -14.91 -29.94 -1.45
C ARG A 13 -13.91 -30.57 -0.48
N ARG A 14 -12.91 -31.28 -1.03
CA ARG A 14 -11.80 -31.87 -0.27
C ARG A 14 -10.69 -30.83 -0.13
N VAL A 15 -10.74 -30.10 0.98
CA VAL A 15 -9.74 -29.08 1.32
C VAL A 15 -8.66 -29.68 2.20
N GLY A 16 -7.41 -29.67 1.74
CA GLY A 16 -6.26 -30.07 2.54
C GLY A 16 -5.85 -28.98 3.53
N LEU A 17 -5.45 -29.38 4.73
CA LEU A 17 -4.89 -28.47 5.72
C LEU A 17 -3.63 -29.09 6.33
N LEU A 18 -2.52 -28.35 6.24
CA LEU A 18 -1.22 -28.80 6.71
C LEU A 18 -0.68 -27.82 7.76
N TYR A 19 -0.34 -28.34 8.92
CA TYR A 19 0.31 -27.64 10.03
C TYR A 19 1.22 -28.63 10.78
N ASP A 20 2.38 -28.16 11.24
CA ASP A 20 3.25 -28.93 12.13
C ASP A 20 3.85 -28.00 13.19
N GLU A 21 3.65 -28.36 14.46
CA GLU A 21 4.15 -27.57 15.58
C GLU A 21 5.68 -27.55 15.65
N THR A 22 6.38 -28.49 15.02
CA THR A 22 7.85 -28.54 14.94
C THR A 22 8.43 -27.26 14.31
N MET A 23 7.69 -26.61 13.40
CA MET A 23 8.07 -25.31 12.85
C MET A 23 8.17 -24.20 13.91
N CYS A 24 7.54 -24.37 15.08
CA CYS A 24 7.68 -23.46 16.24
C CYS A 24 9.06 -23.53 16.90
N LYS A 25 9.90 -24.53 16.58
CA LYS A 25 11.29 -24.57 17.07
C LYS A 25 12.14 -23.46 16.46
N HIS A 26 11.74 -22.86 15.33
CA HIS A 26 12.32 -21.62 14.83
C HIS A 26 11.65 -20.43 15.54
N HIS A 27 12.41 -19.80 16.44
CA HIS A 27 12.03 -18.67 17.28
C HIS A 27 13.23 -17.75 17.48
N THR A 28 12.99 -16.53 17.93
CA THR A 28 14.05 -15.56 18.17
C THR A 28 15.01 -16.05 19.24
N PRO A 29 16.33 -15.86 19.04
CA PRO A 29 17.29 -16.03 20.12
C PRO A 29 16.95 -15.13 21.31
N ASP A 30 17.22 -15.60 22.52
CA ASP A 30 17.12 -14.82 23.76
C ASP A 30 15.72 -14.26 24.10
N ASP A 31 14.66 -14.84 23.53
CA ASP A 31 13.26 -14.48 23.76
C ASP A 31 12.94 -12.99 23.45
N GLU A 32 13.67 -12.38 22.51
CA GLU A 32 13.38 -11.03 22.03
C GLU A 32 11.98 -10.96 21.40
N ASP A 33 11.25 -9.86 21.70
CA ASP A 33 9.95 -9.59 21.11
C ASP A 33 10.13 -9.26 19.62
N HIS A 34 9.67 -10.16 18.76
CA HIS A 34 9.85 -10.08 17.32
C HIS A 34 8.54 -10.43 16.61
N PRO A 35 8.15 -9.66 15.57
CA PRO A 35 6.88 -9.84 14.89
C PRO A 35 6.77 -11.25 14.26
N GLU A 36 7.85 -11.74 13.66
CA GLU A 36 7.94 -13.12 13.19
C GLU A 36 8.25 -14.06 14.36
N ASN A 37 7.24 -14.75 14.89
CA ASN A 37 7.37 -15.67 16.03
C ASN A 37 6.42 -16.87 15.94
N PRO A 38 6.67 -17.95 16.73
CA PRO A 38 5.85 -19.17 16.72
C PRO A 38 4.35 -19.01 16.94
N ASN A 39 3.92 -17.96 17.64
CA ASN A 39 2.51 -17.80 17.97
C ASN A 39 1.67 -17.46 16.73
N ARG A 40 2.28 -16.99 15.64
CA ARG A 40 1.59 -16.74 14.36
C ARG A 40 0.85 -17.99 13.84
N ILE A 41 1.54 -19.12 13.74
CA ILE A 41 0.93 -20.37 13.25
C ILE A 41 0.06 -21.04 14.31
N ARG A 42 0.41 -20.92 15.59
CA ARG A 42 -0.43 -21.43 16.69
C ARG A 42 -1.77 -20.70 16.77
N ALA A 43 -1.78 -19.38 16.61
CA ALA A 43 -2.99 -18.57 16.65
C ALA A 43 -3.96 -18.95 15.53
N ILE A 44 -3.45 -19.16 14.31
CA ILE A 44 -4.24 -19.71 13.21
C ILE A 44 -4.82 -21.07 13.60
N TRP A 45 -3.96 -22.04 13.96
CA TRP A 45 -4.39 -23.40 14.26
C TRP A 45 -5.45 -23.47 15.37
N ASN A 46 -5.23 -22.75 16.48
CA ASN A 46 -6.16 -22.70 17.61
C ASN A 46 -7.50 -22.09 17.23
N ARG A 47 -7.52 -21.06 16.39
CA ARG A 47 -8.75 -20.47 15.89
C ARG A 47 -9.53 -21.46 15.03
N LEU A 48 -8.85 -22.11 14.08
CA LEU A 48 -9.47 -23.09 13.19
C LEU A 48 -10.02 -24.29 13.97
N GLN A 49 -9.30 -24.75 14.99
CA GLN A 49 -9.77 -25.80 15.90
C GLN A 49 -11.03 -25.36 16.66
N SER A 50 -11.00 -24.16 17.26
CA SER A 50 -12.13 -23.63 18.03
C SER A 50 -13.37 -23.39 17.17
N ALA A 51 -13.19 -23.06 15.89
CA ALA A 51 -14.25 -22.86 14.92
C ALA A 51 -14.74 -24.16 14.25
N GLY A 52 -14.20 -25.34 14.61
CA GLY A 52 -14.60 -26.61 14.03
C GLY A 52 -14.19 -26.79 12.55
N VAL A 53 -13.20 -26.03 12.08
CA VAL A 53 -12.72 -26.08 10.68
C VAL A 53 -11.91 -27.35 10.43
N LEU A 54 -11.11 -27.79 11.40
CA LEU A 54 -10.22 -28.95 11.25
C LEU A 54 -10.99 -30.23 10.87
N GLN A 55 -12.19 -30.43 11.43
CA GLN A 55 -13.04 -31.60 11.19
C GLN A 55 -13.66 -31.61 9.78
N ARG A 56 -13.63 -30.47 9.08
CA ARG A 56 -14.11 -30.34 7.70
C ARG A 56 -12.99 -30.44 6.66
N CYS A 57 -11.72 -30.43 7.09
CA CYS A 57 -10.55 -30.53 6.22
C CYS A 57 -9.92 -31.93 6.24
N VAL A 58 -9.16 -32.24 5.18
CA VAL A 58 -8.24 -33.37 5.16
C VAL A 58 -6.92 -32.91 5.79
N ILE A 59 -6.65 -33.35 7.02
CA ILE A 59 -5.39 -33.01 7.71
C ILE A 59 -4.23 -33.78 7.07
N LEU A 60 -3.19 -33.05 6.67
CA LEU A 60 -1.99 -33.59 6.05
C LEU A 60 -0.81 -33.55 7.03
N GLU A 61 0.07 -34.55 6.92
CA GLU A 61 1.34 -34.58 7.63
C GLU A 61 2.39 -33.75 6.91
N ALA A 62 3.14 -32.93 7.66
CA ALA A 62 4.29 -32.22 7.13
C ALA A 62 5.42 -33.19 6.77
N LYS A 63 6.18 -32.82 5.73
CA LYS A 63 7.36 -33.56 5.29
C LYS A 63 8.49 -32.59 5.06
N GLU A 64 9.71 -33.01 5.35
CA GLU A 64 10.89 -32.24 4.97
C GLU A 64 11.07 -32.23 3.45
N ALA A 65 11.49 -31.09 2.91
CA ALA A 65 11.90 -30.99 1.51
C ALA A 65 13.15 -31.84 1.25
N GLU A 66 13.18 -32.54 0.11
CA GLU A 66 14.43 -33.12 -0.38
C GLU A 66 15.35 -32.01 -0.93
N ASP A 67 16.66 -32.08 -0.66
CA ASP A 67 17.65 -31.11 -1.17
C ASP A 67 17.49 -30.86 -2.68
N LYS A 68 17.20 -31.91 -3.47
CA LYS A 68 17.03 -31.79 -4.93
C LYS A 68 15.89 -30.83 -5.33
N HIS A 69 14.82 -30.75 -4.54
CA HIS A 69 13.71 -29.83 -4.80
C HIS A 69 14.11 -28.39 -4.44
N LEU A 70 14.86 -28.21 -3.35
CA LEU A 70 15.38 -26.90 -2.95
C LEU A 70 16.35 -26.35 -4.00
N LEU A 71 17.18 -27.21 -4.59
CA LEU A 71 18.15 -26.89 -5.63
C LEU A 71 17.53 -26.46 -6.97
N LEU A 72 16.21 -26.61 -7.16
CA LEU A 72 15.51 -26.09 -8.34
C LEU A 72 15.50 -24.56 -8.39
N VAL A 73 15.59 -23.90 -7.23
CA VAL A 73 15.53 -22.43 -7.10
C VAL A 73 16.72 -21.86 -6.32
N HIS A 74 17.25 -22.60 -5.35
CA HIS A 74 18.37 -22.16 -4.52
C HIS A 74 19.70 -22.72 -4.99
N SER A 75 20.76 -21.94 -4.79
CA SER A 75 22.13 -22.41 -4.99
C SER A 75 22.49 -23.48 -3.96
N ILE A 76 23.42 -24.37 -4.34
CA ILE A 76 23.97 -25.38 -3.44
C ILE A 76 24.58 -24.79 -2.16
N ASN A 77 25.18 -23.60 -2.26
CA ASN A 77 25.76 -22.91 -1.11
C ASN A 77 24.68 -22.45 -0.12
N HIS A 78 23.57 -21.92 -0.63
CA HIS A 78 22.43 -21.51 0.19
C HIS A 78 21.78 -22.71 0.89
N VAL A 79 21.48 -23.78 0.12
CA VAL A 79 20.92 -25.02 0.68
C VAL A 79 21.83 -25.59 1.77
N ASN A 80 23.14 -25.66 1.52
CA ASN A 80 24.11 -26.12 2.51
C ASN A 80 24.19 -25.21 3.74
N LEU A 81 24.10 -23.89 3.58
CA LEU A 81 24.09 -22.96 4.70
C LEU A 81 22.90 -23.25 5.61
N ILE A 82 21.68 -23.23 5.05
CA ILE A 82 20.45 -23.42 5.83
C ILE A 82 20.38 -24.84 6.41
N LYS A 83 20.85 -25.87 5.70
CA LYS A 83 20.92 -27.25 6.21
C LYS A 83 21.79 -27.39 7.46
N ASN A 84 22.91 -26.63 7.51
CA ASN A 84 23.89 -26.77 8.57
C ASN A 84 23.79 -25.69 9.66
N ILE A 85 22.97 -24.64 9.47
CA ILE A 85 22.92 -23.49 10.39
C ILE A 85 22.51 -23.90 11.81
N SER A 86 21.70 -24.94 11.97
CA SER A 86 21.28 -25.45 13.28
C SER A 86 22.29 -26.41 13.93
N SER A 87 23.39 -26.78 13.26
CA SER A 87 24.41 -27.66 13.85
C SER A 87 25.26 -26.96 14.93
N LYS A 88 25.87 -27.76 15.82
CA LYS A 88 26.77 -27.27 16.89
C LYS A 88 27.96 -26.45 16.37
N GLN A 89 28.41 -26.73 15.14
CA GLN A 89 29.50 -25.99 14.50
C GLN A 89 29.16 -24.51 14.30
N PHE A 90 27.87 -24.20 14.12
CA PHE A 90 27.41 -22.84 13.86
C PHE A 90 26.94 -22.09 15.11
N ASN A 91 26.84 -22.73 16.28
CA ASN A 91 26.34 -22.13 17.53
C ASN A 91 26.89 -20.71 17.79
N SER A 92 28.21 -20.54 17.79
CA SER A 92 28.85 -19.23 18.05
C SER A 92 28.84 -18.26 16.86
N ARG A 93 28.39 -18.71 15.68
CA ARG A 93 28.42 -17.95 14.43
C ARG A 93 27.04 -17.54 13.93
N ARG A 94 25.95 -18.16 14.40
CA ARG A 94 24.57 -17.90 13.93
C ARG A 94 24.25 -16.41 13.93
N HIS A 95 24.43 -15.75 15.07
CA HIS A 95 24.13 -14.33 15.21
C HIS A 95 24.96 -13.46 14.25
N LYS A 96 26.25 -13.76 14.08
CA LYS A 96 27.14 -13.05 13.13
C LYS A 96 26.79 -13.29 11.65
N ILE A 97 26.18 -14.43 11.33
CA ILE A 97 25.70 -14.72 9.98
C ILE A 97 24.38 -13.98 9.75
N ALA A 98 23.44 -14.11 10.68
CA ALA A 98 22.15 -13.41 10.67
C ALA A 98 22.32 -11.88 10.54
N SER A 99 23.26 -11.28 11.28
CA SER A 99 23.51 -9.83 11.25
C SER A 99 24.04 -9.29 9.91
N LYS A 100 24.38 -10.17 8.95
CA LYS A 100 24.81 -9.80 7.60
C LYS A 100 23.72 -9.96 6.55
N LEU A 101 22.60 -10.56 6.94
CA LEU A 101 21.45 -10.82 6.10
C LEU A 101 20.35 -9.80 6.43
N GLY A 102 19.51 -9.47 5.45
CA GLY A 102 18.41 -8.52 5.65
C GLY A 102 17.29 -9.13 6.50
N SER A 103 17.15 -8.71 7.76
CA SER A 103 16.03 -9.10 8.64
C SER A 103 15.89 -10.63 8.83
N ILE A 104 16.96 -11.29 9.28
CA ILE A 104 16.98 -12.74 9.55
C ILE A 104 17.47 -13.00 10.98
N TYR A 105 16.93 -14.05 11.59
CA TYR A 105 17.48 -14.66 12.80
C TYR A 105 17.63 -16.18 12.62
N PHE A 106 18.49 -16.81 13.43
CA PHE A 106 18.74 -18.24 13.39
C PHE A 106 18.86 -18.83 14.80
N ASN A 107 18.43 -20.08 14.94
CA ASN A 107 18.55 -20.90 16.14
C ASN A 107 18.69 -22.40 15.78
N GLU A 108 18.69 -23.27 16.79
CA GLU A 108 18.79 -24.74 16.67
C GLU A 108 17.62 -25.40 15.93
N GLY A 109 16.46 -24.74 15.83
CA GLY A 109 15.29 -25.25 15.11
C GLY A 109 15.15 -24.73 13.69
N SER A 110 16.02 -23.82 13.25
CA SER A 110 15.85 -23.11 11.97
C SER A 110 15.97 -24.01 10.74
N SER A 111 16.92 -24.95 10.74
CA SER A 111 17.07 -25.91 9.63
C SER A 111 15.84 -26.80 9.49
N GLU A 112 15.41 -27.45 10.58
CA GLU A 112 14.25 -28.36 10.58
C GLU A 112 12.97 -27.63 10.16
N ALA A 113 12.71 -26.44 10.71
CA ALA A 113 11.54 -25.64 10.36
C ALA A 113 11.54 -25.22 8.88
N ALA A 114 12.67 -24.78 8.33
CA ALA A 114 12.77 -24.38 6.92
C ALA A 114 12.54 -25.56 5.95
N TYR A 115 13.05 -26.74 6.29
CA TYR A 115 12.84 -27.95 5.48
C TYR A 115 11.38 -28.41 5.55
N LEU A 116 10.76 -28.38 6.73
CA LEU A 116 9.34 -28.68 6.89
C LEU A 116 8.45 -27.68 6.15
N ALA A 117 8.74 -26.38 6.21
CA ALA A 117 7.96 -25.35 5.51
C ALA A 117 7.98 -25.57 3.99
N ALA A 118 9.16 -25.74 3.40
CA ALA A 118 9.31 -25.98 1.96
C ALA A 118 8.71 -27.34 1.53
N GLY A 119 8.90 -28.40 2.30
CA GLY A 119 8.37 -29.72 1.97
C GLY A 119 6.84 -29.80 2.13
N SER A 120 6.29 -29.05 3.09
CA SER A 120 4.85 -28.87 3.25
C SER A 120 4.23 -28.19 2.03
N ALA A 121 4.86 -27.12 1.53
CA ALA A 121 4.45 -26.44 0.30
C ALA A 121 4.45 -27.41 -0.90
N VAL A 122 5.50 -28.22 -1.05
CA VAL A 122 5.60 -29.26 -2.09
C VAL A 122 4.48 -30.30 -1.95
N GLU A 123 4.19 -30.78 -0.74
CA GLU A 123 3.15 -31.78 -0.50
C GLU A 123 1.77 -31.25 -0.88
N VAL A 124 1.38 -30.03 -0.45
CA VAL A 124 0.05 -29.49 -0.74
C VAL A 124 -0.16 -29.25 -2.23
N VAL A 125 0.83 -28.71 -2.95
CA VAL A 125 0.69 -28.47 -4.41
C VAL A 125 0.62 -29.77 -5.18
N LYS A 126 1.37 -30.80 -4.77
CA LYS A 126 1.33 -32.13 -5.38
C LYS A 126 -0.06 -32.75 -5.29
N ARG A 127 -0.70 -32.68 -4.12
CA ARG A 127 -2.03 -33.28 -3.88
C ARG A 127 -3.14 -32.58 -4.64
N VAL A 128 -3.05 -31.26 -4.79
CA VAL A 128 -4.00 -30.48 -5.59
C VAL A 128 -3.77 -30.72 -7.09
N ALA A 129 -2.51 -30.76 -7.54
CA ALA A 129 -2.17 -31.07 -8.93
C ALA A 129 -2.58 -32.49 -9.34
N SER A 130 -2.47 -33.48 -8.43
CA SER A 130 -2.94 -34.86 -8.68
C SER A 130 -4.46 -35.03 -8.57
N ARG A 131 -5.21 -33.95 -8.24
CA ARG A 131 -6.66 -33.96 -7.98
C ARG A 131 -7.08 -34.89 -6.84
N GLU A 132 -6.15 -35.24 -5.94
CA GLU A 132 -6.48 -35.88 -4.66
C GLU A 132 -7.22 -34.92 -3.73
N LEU A 133 -6.92 -33.62 -3.86
CA LEU A 133 -7.60 -32.52 -3.18
C LEU A 133 -8.06 -31.49 -4.19
N ASP A 134 -9.13 -30.77 -3.86
CA ASP A 134 -9.64 -29.68 -4.70
C ASP A 134 -8.86 -28.39 -4.45
N SER A 135 -8.47 -28.15 -3.20
CA SER A 135 -7.63 -27.03 -2.77
C SER A 135 -6.90 -27.38 -1.48
N ALA A 136 -5.90 -26.58 -1.10
CA ALA A 136 -5.16 -26.84 0.14
C ALA A 136 -4.59 -25.57 0.78
N VAL A 137 -4.31 -25.63 2.08
CA VAL A 137 -3.64 -24.59 2.85
C VAL A 137 -2.45 -25.19 3.60
N ALA A 138 -1.28 -24.56 3.49
CA ALA A 138 -0.09 -24.86 4.28
C ALA A 138 0.17 -23.72 5.28
N ILE A 139 -0.09 -23.98 6.56
CA ILE A 139 0.20 -23.06 7.68
C ILE A 139 1.66 -23.29 8.09
N VAL A 140 2.58 -22.63 7.39
CA VAL A 140 4.02 -22.86 7.50
C VAL A 140 4.78 -21.67 8.08
N ARG A 141 5.91 -21.97 8.71
CA ARG A 141 6.95 -21.02 9.12
C ARG A 141 8.32 -21.71 9.05
N PRO A 142 9.40 -21.03 8.65
CA PRO A 142 9.49 -19.63 8.21
C PRO A 142 8.76 -19.36 6.87
N PRO A 143 8.42 -18.08 6.57
CA PRO A 143 7.90 -17.66 5.27
C PRO A 143 8.95 -17.84 4.15
N GLY A 144 8.59 -17.54 2.91
CA GLY A 144 9.43 -17.83 1.74
C GLY A 144 9.60 -16.74 0.68
N HIS A 145 8.62 -15.89 0.41
CA HIS A 145 8.60 -15.09 -0.82
C HIS A 145 9.78 -14.10 -1.02
N HIS A 146 10.49 -13.72 0.04
CA HIS A 146 11.69 -12.86 -0.03
C HIS A 146 12.99 -13.62 -0.28
N ALA A 147 13.06 -14.92 0.00
CA ALA A 147 14.30 -15.68 -0.12
C ALA A 147 14.74 -15.76 -1.60
N GLU A 148 15.94 -15.26 -1.88
CA GLU A 148 16.55 -15.26 -3.21
C GLU A 148 17.41 -16.52 -3.41
N GLN A 149 17.93 -16.71 -4.63
CA GLN A 149 18.71 -17.91 -5.00
C GLN A 149 19.92 -18.18 -4.07
N GLN A 150 20.53 -17.12 -3.52
CA GLN A 150 21.77 -17.23 -2.75
C GLN A 150 21.67 -16.59 -1.36
N GLU A 151 20.49 -16.09 -0.98
CA GLU A 151 20.34 -15.25 0.20
C GLU A 151 18.99 -15.47 0.89
N ALA A 152 19.05 -15.63 2.22
CA ALA A 152 17.88 -15.54 3.09
C ALA A 152 17.69 -14.07 3.48
N MET A 153 16.46 -13.57 3.40
CA MET A 153 16.10 -12.21 3.79
C MET A 153 14.61 -12.10 4.11
N GLY A 154 14.19 -11.04 4.82
CA GLY A 154 12.78 -10.77 5.11
C GLY A 154 12.12 -11.92 5.85
N PHE A 155 12.80 -12.46 6.86
CA PHE A 155 12.41 -13.66 7.62
C PHE A 155 12.37 -14.98 6.82
N CYS A 156 12.62 -14.95 5.51
CA CYS A 156 12.50 -16.10 4.63
C CYS A 156 13.82 -16.87 4.52
N LEU A 157 13.81 -18.17 4.80
CA LEU A 157 15.00 -19.04 4.71
C LEU A 157 15.08 -19.78 3.37
N PHE A 158 13.94 -20.29 2.89
CA PHE A 158 13.78 -20.84 1.55
C PHE A 158 12.51 -20.27 0.93
N ASN A 159 12.52 -20.05 -0.38
CA ASN A 159 11.33 -19.67 -1.13
C ASN A 159 10.38 -20.86 -1.32
N ASN A 160 9.47 -21.05 -0.35
CA ASN A 160 8.52 -22.17 -0.30
C ASN A 160 7.66 -22.27 -1.58
N VAL A 161 7.10 -21.13 -2.02
CA VAL A 161 6.23 -21.06 -3.20
C VAL A 161 6.99 -21.34 -4.49
N ALA A 162 8.19 -20.78 -4.66
CA ALA A 162 9.01 -21.03 -5.84
C ALA A 162 9.50 -22.48 -5.92
N VAL A 163 9.90 -23.08 -4.80
CA VAL A 163 10.24 -24.53 -4.73
C VAL A 163 9.04 -25.37 -5.18
N ALA A 164 7.84 -25.08 -4.65
CA ALA A 164 6.63 -25.82 -4.97
C ALA A 164 6.23 -25.69 -6.45
N ALA A 165 6.31 -24.50 -7.03
CA ALA A 165 6.02 -24.26 -8.44
C ALA A 165 7.03 -24.97 -9.37
N ARG A 166 8.34 -24.87 -9.09
CA ARG A 166 9.37 -25.58 -9.85
C ARG A 166 9.24 -27.09 -9.74
N TYR A 167 8.92 -27.61 -8.57
CA TYR A 167 8.66 -29.04 -8.38
C TYR A 167 7.57 -29.55 -9.32
N LEU A 168 6.45 -28.83 -9.46
CA LEU A 168 5.38 -29.25 -10.37
C LEU A 168 5.82 -29.20 -11.84
N LEU A 169 6.50 -28.14 -12.25
CA LEU A 169 6.89 -27.92 -13.65
C LEU A 169 8.01 -28.86 -14.11
N ASP A 170 9.00 -29.08 -13.26
CA ASP A 170 10.28 -29.67 -13.66
C ASP A 170 10.43 -31.12 -13.15
N GLU A 171 9.90 -31.46 -11.96
CA GLU A 171 10.00 -32.81 -11.37
C GLU A 171 8.75 -33.67 -11.56
N ARG A 172 7.57 -33.04 -11.74
CA ARG A 172 6.26 -33.73 -11.88
C ARG A 172 5.49 -33.40 -13.17
N PRO A 173 6.14 -33.37 -14.34
CA PRO A 173 5.45 -33.01 -15.60
C PRO A 173 4.30 -33.95 -15.95
N GLU A 174 4.27 -35.18 -15.42
CA GLU A 174 3.19 -36.14 -15.64
C GLU A 174 1.86 -35.75 -14.95
N LEU A 175 1.89 -34.81 -14.00
CA LEU A 175 0.69 -34.23 -13.41
C LEU A 175 0.01 -33.21 -14.33
N GLY A 176 0.62 -32.89 -15.48
CA GLY A 176 -0.01 -32.10 -16.55
C GLY A 176 -0.06 -30.59 -16.31
N VAL A 177 0.55 -30.08 -15.23
CA VAL A 177 0.65 -28.64 -14.93
C VAL A 177 1.71 -28.00 -15.82
N LYS A 178 1.31 -27.01 -16.63
CA LYS A 178 2.19 -26.29 -17.57
C LYS A 178 2.21 -24.79 -17.33
N LYS A 179 1.13 -24.24 -16.75
CA LYS A 179 0.98 -22.82 -16.44
C LYS A 179 0.57 -22.64 -14.99
N ILE A 180 1.39 -21.93 -14.21
CA ILE A 180 1.14 -21.65 -12.79
C ILE A 180 0.93 -20.14 -12.65
N LEU A 181 -0.17 -19.75 -12.01
CA LEU A 181 -0.36 -18.37 -11.56
C LEU A 181 0.05 -18.31 -10.09
N ILE A 182 1.03 -17.48 -9.76
CA ILE A 182 1.38 -17.13 -8.39
C ILE A 182 0.75 -15.78 -8.08
N VAL A 183 -0.11 -15.74 -7.05
CA VAL A 183 -0.70 -14.49 -6.53
C VAL A 183 -0.09 -14.20 -5.17
N ASP A 184 0.70 -13.15 -5.09
CA ASP A 184 1.27 -12.64 -3.86
C ASP A 184 0.47 -11.43 -3.39
N TRP A 185 -0.29 -11.61 -2.31
CA TRP A 185 -1.07 -10.56 -1.66
C TRP A 185 -0.47 -10.11 -0.33
N ASP A 186 0.71 -10.64 0.04
CA ASP A 186 1.49 -10.13 1.16
C ASP A 186 1.75 -8.64 0.95
N VAL A 187 1.77 -7.86 2.03
CA VAL A 187 1.96 -6.41 1.90
C VAL A 187 3.36 -6.06 1.40
N HIS A 188 4.32 -6.96 1.52
CA HIS A 188 5.68 -6.79 1.02
C HIS A 188 5.85 -7.42 -0.37
N HIS A 189 6.71 -6.81 -1.18
CA HIS A 189 7.05 -7.36 -2.48
C HIS A 189 7.79 -8.70 -2.33
N GLY A 190 7.26 -9.77 -2.92
CA GLY A 190 7.94 -11.06 -3.06
C GLY A 190 9.10 -11.04 -4.07
N ASN A 191 10.13 -10.23 -3.81
CA ASN A 191 11.31 -10.05 -4.67
C ASN A 191 12.02 -11.35 -5.01
N GLY A 192 12.10 -12.28 -4.04
CA GLY A 192 12.69 -13.60 -4.26
C GLY A 192 11.90 -14.38 -5.30
N THR A 193 10.58 -14.45 -5.15
CA THR A 193 9.70 -15.17 -6.09
C THR A 193 9.75 -14.56 -7.49
N GLN A 194 9.71 -13.23 -7.60
CA GLN A 194 9.90 -12.51 -8.87
C GLN A 194 11.20 -12.93 -9.58
N LYS A 195 12.33 -12.90 -8.86
CA LYS A 195 13.64 -13.22 -9.44
C LYS A 195 13.75 -14.67 -9.91
N MET A 196 13.09 -15.62 -9.23
CA MET A 196 13.10 -17.05 -9.61
C MET A 196 12.38 -17.35 -10.92
N PHE A 197 11.42 -16.51 -11.31
CA PHE A 197 10.60 -16.68 -12.51
C PHE A 197 10.78 -15.58 -13.55
N TRP A 198 11.77 -14.70 -13.36
CA TRP A 198 12.03 -13.51 -14.19
C TRP A 198 12.05 -13.77 -15.72
N ASN A 199 12.49 -14.97 -16.12
CA ASN A 199 12.66 -15.40 -17.51
C ASN A 199 11.66 -16.49 -17.96
N ASP A 200 10.69 -16.91 -17.13
CA ASP A 200 9.89 -18.13 -17.35
C ASP A 200 8.39 -17.83 -17.55
N SER A 201 7.92 -17.88 -18.80
CA SER A 201 6.48 -17.67 -19.14
C SER A 201 5.55 -18.80 -18.70
N ARG A 202 6.07 -19.93 -18.19
CA ARG A 202 5.21 -20.96 -17.57
C ARG A 202 4.65 -20.49 -16.23
N VAL A 203 5.24 -19.45 -15.63
CA VAL A 203 4.80 -18.88 -14.36
C VAL A 203 4.44 -17.42 -14.54
N LEU A 204 3.19 -17.08 -14.27
CA LEU A 204 2.75 -15.70 -14.12
C LEU A 204 2.85 -15.31 -12.65
N PHE A 205 3.77 -14.41 -12.31
CA PHE A 205 3.87 -13.84 -10.97
C PHE A 205 3.11 -12.52 -10.92
N PHE A 206 2.14 -12.45 -10.00
CA PHE A 206 1.40 -11.22 -9.69
C PHE A 206 1.64 -10.88 -8.23
N SER A 207 2.11 -9.66 -7.94
CA SER A 207 2.28 -9.16 -6.58
C SER A 207 1.63 -7.80 -6.43
N VAL A 208 0.81 -7.66 -5.38
CA VAL A 208 0.29 -6.37 -4.92
C VAL A 208 0.89 -6.06 -3.56
N HIS A 209 1.56 -4.93 -3.42
CA HIS A 209 2.37 -4.66 -2.22
C HIS A 209 2.50 -3.17 -1.96
N ARG A 210 2.76 -2.80 -0.71
CA ARG A 210 3.13 -1.45 -0.34
C ARG A 210 4.54 -1.17 -0.84
N HIS A 211 4.71 -0.08 -1.58
CA HIS A 211 5.99 0.27 -2.18
C HIS A 211 6.46 1.67 -1.76
N GLU A 212 5.54 2.63 -1.73
CA GLU A 212 5.81 4.03 -1.37
C GLU A 212 7.01 4.60 -2.14
N PHE A 213 7.02 4.36 -3.45
CA PHE A 213 8.12 4.78 -4.35
C PHE A 213 9.50 4.26 -3.92
N GLY A 214 9.54 3.03 -3.37
CA GLY A 214 10.78 2.34 -3.01
C GLY A 214 11.24 2.63 -1.58
N SER A 215 10.44 3.33 -0.77
CA SER A 215 10.79 3.57 0.64
C SER A 215 10.30 2.47 1.59
N PHE A 216 9.28 1.69 1.20
CA PHE A 216 8.77 0.59 2.02
C PHE A 216 9.56 -0.70 1.77
N TYR A 217 9.79 -1.52 2.81
CA TYR A 217 10.59 -2.75 2.71
C TYR A 217 10.10 -3.66 1.56
N PRO A 218 10.99 -4.20 0.70
CA PRO A 218 12.45 -4.27 0.80
C PRO A 218 13.23 -3.01 0.36
N ALA A 219 12.54 -1.89 0.17
CA ALA A 219 13.08 -0.55 -0.03
C ALA A 219 14.03 -0.42 -1.23
N ASN A 220 13.53 -0.80 -2.40
CA ASN A 220 14.22 -0.69 -3.69
C ASN A 220 13.20 -0.58 -4.84
N ASP A 221 13.69 -0.45 -6.07
CA ASP A 221 12.85 -0.28 -7.26
C ASP A 221 12.36 -1.60 -7.89
N ASP A 222 12.80 -2.78 -7.41
CA ASP A 222 12.46 -4.08 -8.02
C ASP A 222 10.95 -4.38 -7.96
N GLY A 223 10.23 -3.77 -7.01
CA GLY A 223 8.78 -3.86 -6.87
C GLY A 223 7.99 -2.91 -7.78
N PHE A 224 8.64 -2.07 -8.59
CA PHE A 224 7.91 -1.10 -9.41
C PHE A 224 7.17 -1.76 -10.59
N TYR A 225 6.10 -1.13 -11.08
CA TYR A 225 5.23 -1.69 -12.13
C TYR A 225 5.91 -1.84 -13.51
N THR A 226 7.09 -1.24 -13.70
CA THR A 226 7.90 -1.40 -14.92
C THR A 226 8.73 -2.68 -14.93
N MET A 227 8.81 -3.39 -13.80
CA MET A 227 9.56 -4.64 -13.65
C MET A 227 8.69 -5.79 -14.16
N ILE A 228 8.77 -6.07 -15.46
CA ILE A 228 7.83 -6.98 -16.16
C ILE A 228 8.41 -8.33 -16.56
N GLY A 229 9.61 -8.69 -16.08
CA GLY A 229 10.34 -9.85 -16.56
C GLY A 229 11.13 -9.57 -17.84
N GLU A 230 11.89 -10.56 -18.30
CA GLU A 230 12.72 -10.43 -19.49
C GLU A 230 12.67 -11.68 -20.38
N GLY A 231 13.12 -11.55 -21.63
CA GLY A 231 13.18 -12.67 -22.57
C GLY A 231 11.82 -13.34 -22.75
N ALA A 232 11.76 -14.65 -22.52
CA ALA A 232 10.53 -15.42 -22.60
C ALA A 232 9.55 -15.14 -21.45
N GLY A 233 10.00 -14.53 -20.35
CA GLY A 233 9.19 -14.14 -19.20
C GLY A 233 8.68 -12.69 -19.25
N ALA A 234 9.02 -11.91 -20.29
CA ALA A 234 8.54 -10.55 -20.43
C ALA A 234 7.00 -10.50 -20.51
N GLY A 235 6.38 -9.70 -19.64
CA GLY A 235 4.94 -9.62 -19.45
C GLY A 235 4.38 -10.61 -18.42
N TYR A 236 5.17 -11.57 -17.92
CA TYR A 236 4.75 -12.58 -16.95
C TYR A 236 5.14 -12.26 -15.50
N ASN A 237 5.70 -11.06 -15.27
CA ASN A 237 5.83 -10.46 -13.94
C ASN A 237 4.94 -9.21 -13.87
N ILE A 238 4.03 -9.17 -12.90
CA ILE A 238 3.08 -8.07 -12.72
C ILE A 238 3.20 -7.57 -11.28
N ASN A 239 3.80 -6.39 -11.13
CA ASN A 239 3.84 -5.68 -9.86
C ASN A 239 2.77 -4.60 -9.80
N VAL A 240 2.07 -4.52 -8.67
CA VAL A 240 1.11 -3.47 -8.35
C VAL A 240 1.58 -2.76 -7.08
N PRO A 241 2.43 -1.73 -7.23
CA PRO A 241 3.04 -1.03 -6.09
C PRO A 241 2.10 0.06 -5.55
N TRP A 242 1.64 -0.09 -4.31
CA TRP A 242 0.90 0.98 -3.64
C TRP A 242 1.79 2.19 -3.37
N GLU A 243 1.30 3.36 -3.76
CA GLU A 243 1.96 4.66 -3.51
C GLU A 243 1.89 5.07 -2.03
N ASN A 244 0.96 4.49 -1.26
CA ASN A 244 0.70 4.81 0.12
C ASN A 244 0.20 3.59 0.89
N GLY A 245 0.41 3.56 2.21
CA GLY A 245 -0.33 2.65 3.08
C GLY A 245 -1.85 2.91 3.10
N ARG A 246 -2.57 2.19 3.95
CA ARG A 246 -4.03 2.24 4.19
C ARG A 246 -4.93 1.74 3.07
N CYS A 247 -4.37 1.19 1.99
CA CYS A 247 -5.16 0.49 0.96
C CYS A 247 -6.02 -0.60 1.63
N GLY A 248 -7.31 -0.60 1.33
CA GLY A 248 -8.30 -1.51 1.92
C GLY A 248 -8.99 -2.38 0.87
N ASP A 249 -10.09 -3.01 1.28
CA ASP A 249 -10.82 -3.98 0.45
C ASP A 249 -11.16 -3.44 -0.96
N ALA A 250 -11.66 -2.21 -1.06
CA ALA A 250 -12.02 -1.59 -2.34
C ALA A 250 -10.82 -1.42 -3.29
N ASP A 251 -9.63 -1.13 -2.75
CA ASP A 251 -8.41 -0.98 -3.54
C ASP A 251 -7.94 -2.32 -4.12
N TYR A 252 -7.92 -3.35 -3.28
CA TYR A 252 -7.56 -4.70 -3.70
C TYR A 252 -8.58 -5.27 -4.69
N PHE A 253 -9.89 -5.05 -4.47
CA PHE A 253 -10.93 -5.47 -5.42
C PHE A 253 -10.76 -4.80 -6.79
N ALA A 254 -10.49 -3.49 -6.81
CA ALA A 254 -10.26 -2.77 -8.06
C ALA A 254 -9.07 -3.35 -8.85
N VAL A 255 -7.98 -3.69 -8.16
CA VAL A 255 -6.81 -4.32 -8.79
C VAL A 255 -7.12 -5.73 -9.29
N TRP A 256 -7.89 -6.51 -8.55
CA TRP A 256 -8.37 -7.81 -9.02
C TRP A 256 -9.17 -7.65 -10.32
N ASP A 257 -10.19 -6.80 -10.29
CA ASP A 257 -11.16 -6.67 -11.37
C ASP A 257 -10.56 -6.03 -12.64
N HIS A 258 -9.56 -5.15 -12.48
CA HIS A 258 -9.01 -4.38 -13.60
C HIS A 258 -7.61 -4.80 -14.04
N ILE A 259 -6.92 -5.69 -13.32
CA ILE A 259 -5.61 -6.23 -13.74
C ILE A 259 -5.62 -7.76 -13.65
N LEU A 260 -5.72 -8.31 -12.45
CA LEU A 260 -5.44 -9.73 -12.21
C LEU A 260 -6.42 -10.66 -12.91
N LEU A 261 -7.74 -10.47 -12.73
CA LEU A 261 -8.74 -11.38 -13.30
C LEU A 261 -8.78 -11.33 -14.84
N PRO A 262 -8.68 -10.15 -15.50
CA PRO A 262 -8.52 -10.11 -16.95
C PRO A 262 -7.30 -10.89 -17.46
N VAL A 263 -6.13 -10.71 -16.81
CA VAL A 263 -4.91 -11.42 -17.21
C VAL A 263 -5.02 -12.92 -16.90
N ALA A 264 -5.50 -13.30 -15.73
CA ALA A 264 -5.68 -14.70 -15.34
C ALA A 264 -6.61 -15.45 -16.31
N LYS A 265 -7.64 -14.78 -16.84
CA LYS A 265 -8.53 -15.34 -17.86
C LYS A 265 -7.80 -15.64 -19.17
N GLU A 266 -6.93 -14.73 -19.60
CA GLU A 266 -6.14 -14.89 -20.82
C GLU A 266 -5.02 -15.91 -20.63
N PHE A 267 -4.30 -15.83 -19.50
CA PHE A 267 -3.24 -16.77 -19.13
C PHE A 267 -3.78 -18.19 -18.94
N ASN A 268 -5.01 -18.35 -18.43
CA ASN A 268 -5.70 -19.62 -18.20
C ASN A 268 -4.80 -20.63 -17.44
N PRO A 269 -4.51 -20.38 -16.15
CA PRO A 269 -3.60 -21.20 -15.36
C PRO A 269 -4.15 -22.61 -15.10
N ASP A 270 -3.25 -23.59 -15.00
CA ASP A 270 -3.59 -24.96 -14.62
C ASP A 270 -3.76 -25.10 -13.11
N ILE A 271 -3.07 -24.27 -12.32
CA ILE A 271 -3.14 -24.20 -10.85
C ILE A 271 -2.77 -22.79 -10.38
N ILE A 272 -3.37 -22.36 -9.26
CA ILE A 272 -3.02 -21.10 -8.59
C ILE A 272 -2.33 -21.40 -7.27
N ILE A 273 -1.20 -20.75 -7.03
CA ILE A 273 -0.50 -20.77 -5.75
C ILE A 273 -0.55 -19.35 -5.17
N VAL A 274 -1.08 -19.21 -3.96
CA VAL A 274 -1.18 -17.92 -3.27
C VAL A 274 -0.08 -17.83 -2.22
N SER A 275 0.83 -16.86 -2.38
CA SER A 275 1.70 -16.38 -1.30
C SER A 275 0.82 -15.64 -0.31
N ALA A 276 0.33 -16.37 0.69
CA ALA A 276 -0.76 -15.96 1.54
C ALA A 276 -0.26 -15.23 2.79
N GLY A 277 0.28 -14.03 2.59
CA GLY A 277 0.58 -13.08 3.67
C GLY A 277 -0.66 -12.36 4.16
N PHE A 278 -0.78 -12.11 5.47
CA PHE A 278 -1.91 -11.37 6.03
C PHE A 278 -1.49 -10.11 6.77
N ASP A 279 -0.33 -9.55 6.43
CA ASP A 279 0.18 -8.28 6.97
C ASP A 279 -0.40 -7.04 6.27
N ALA A 280 -1.11 -7.20 5.15
CA ALA A 280 -1.98 -6.14 4.63
C ALA A 280 -3.29 -6.01 5.44
N ALA A 281 -3.53 -6.93 6.38
CA ALA A 281 -4.76 -6.94 7.18
C ALA A 281 -4.84 -5.74 8.14
N VAL A 282 -6.07 -5.28 8.39
CA VAL A 282 -6.33 -4.26 9.41
C VAL A 282 -5.74 -4.65 10.76
N GLY A 283 -4.99 -3.73 11.36
CA GLY A 283 -4.35 -3.92 12.67
C GLY A 283 -3.00 -4.64 12.65
N ASP A 284 -2.47 -5.01 11.48
CA ASP A 284 -1.10 -5.49 11.37
C ASP A 284 -0.07 -4.39 11.73
N PRO A 285 0.95 -4.70 12.55
CA PRO A 285 1.92 -3.70 13.01
C PRO A 285 2.93 -3.26 11.93
N LEU A 286 3.11 -4.02 10.84
CA LEU A 286 4.13 -3.71 9.83
C LEU A 286 3.53 -3.20 8.52
N GLY A 287 2.44 -3.80 8.03
CA GLY A 287 1.95 -3.52 6.68
C GLY A 287 1.25 -2.17 6.51
N GLY A 288 0.47 -1.74 7.51
CA GLY A 288 -0.22 -0.44 7.48
C GLY A 288 -1.35 -0.32 6.45
N CYS A 289 -1.78 -1.43 5.83
CA CYS A 289 -3.00 -1.52 5.01
C CYS A 289 -4.23 -1.85 5.88
N LEU A 290 -5.41 -1.88 5.26
CA LEU A 290 -6.70 -2.00 5.95
C LEU A 290 -7.57 -3.12 5.34
N VAL A 291 -6.95 -4.17 4.80
CA VAL A 291 -7.71 -5.31 4.24
C VAL A 291 -8.40 -6.04 5.38
N THR A 292 -9.68 -6.31 5.22
CA THR A 292 -10.46 -7.03 6.24
C THR A 292 -10.43 -8.54 5.97
N PRO A 293 -10.76 -9.39 6.95
CA PRO A 293 -10.98 -10.81 6.70
C PRO A 293 -12.04 -11.08 5.62
N PHE A 294 -13.05 -10.21 5.52
CA PHE A 294 -14.02 -10.24 4.42
C PHE A 294 -13.35 -9.94 3.07
N GLY A 295 -12.50 -8.92 3.01
CA GLY A 295 -11.66 -8.61 1.87
C GLY A 295 -10.93 -9.83 1.32
N TYR A 296 -10.12 -10.50 2.15
CA TYR A 296 -9.40 -11.72 1.75
C TYR A 296 -10.33 -12.84 1.25
N SER A 297 -11.51 -13.00 1.87
CA SER A 297 -12.50 -13.99 1.43
C SER A 297 -12.98 -13.72 -0.01
N VAL A 298 -13.26 -12.46 -0.35
CA VAL A 298 -13.70 -12.04 -1.69
C VAL A 298 -12.56 -12.13 -2.71
N LEU A 299 -11.34 -11.77 -2.32
CA LEU A 299 -10.16 -11.92 -3.19
C LEU A 299 -9.94 -13.38 -3.58
N LEU A 300 -10.08 -14.30 -2.62
CA LEU A 300 -9.95 -15.74 -2.86
C LEU A 300 -11.10 -16.30 -3.69
N GLU A 301 -12.35 -15.94 -3.37
CA GLU A 301 -13.54 -16.37 -4.12
C GLU A 301 -13.42 -16.00 -5.61
N LYS A 302 -12.99 -14.77 -5.91
CA LYS A 302 -12.75 -14.33 -7.29
C LYS A 302 -11.74 -15.24 -8.01
N LEU A 303 -10.67 -15.66 -7.32
CA LEU A 303 -9.66 -16.57 -7.87
C LEU A 303 -10.16 -18.00 -8.05
N MET A 304 -11.11 -18.47 -7.23
CA MET A 304 -11.66 -19.84 -7.34
C MET A 304 -12.38 -20.11 -8.67
N ASN A 305 -12.77 -19.07 -9.41
CA ASN A 305 -13.33 -19.18 -10.75
C ASN A 305 -12.31 -19.63 -11.83
N PHE A 306 -11.03 -19.74 -11.48
CA PHE A 306 -9.93 -20.11 -12.37
C PHE A 306 -9.34 -21.46 -11.97
N ALA A 307 -8.62 -22.11 -12.90
CA ALA A 307 -7.98 -23.41 -12.68
C ALA A 307 -8.93 -24.51 -12.13
N GLU A 308 -10.23 -24.42 -12.42
CA GLU A 308 -11.28 -25.29 -11.84
C GLU A 308 -11.25 -25.31 -10.30
N GLY A 309 -10.86 -24.19 -9.66
CA GLY A 309 -10.74 -24.08 -8.21
C GLY A 309 -9.52 -24.77 -7.61
N ARG A 310 -8.55 -25.22 -8.42
CA ARG A 310 -7.26 -25.75 -7.94
C ARG A 310 -6.39 -24.62 -7.40
N ILE A 311 -6.55 -24.35 -6.11
CA ILE A 311 -5.88 -23.27 -5.40
C ILE A 311 -5.14 -23.81 -4.18
N VAL A 312 -3.93 -23.32 -3.97
CA VAL A 312 -3.11 -23.63 -2.79
C VAL A 312 -2.69 -22.33 -2.11
N LEU A 313 -2.99 -22.17 -0.82
CA LEU A 313 -2.49 -21.06 -0.01
C LEU A 313 -1.28 -21.52 0.81
N ILE A 314 -0.18 -20.80 0.72
CA ILE A 314 1.04 -21.04 1.51
C ILE A 314 1.30 -19.80 2.34
N LEU A 315 1.31 -19.94 3.67
CA LEU A 315 1.43 -18.80 4.59
C LEU A 315 2.77 -18.06 4.41
N GLU A 316 2.69 -16.73 4.30
CA GLU A 316 3.85 -15.82 4.28
C GLU A 316 3.88 -14.93 5.55
N GLY A 317 3.70 -13.61 5.42
CA GLY A 317 3.66 -12.62 6.51
C GLY A 317 2.32 -12.52 7.27
N GLY A 318 2.17 -11.48 8.07
CA GLY A 318 1.05 -11.26 9.00
C GLY A 318 1.47 -11.43 10.45
N TYR A 319 1.47 -10.35 11.22
CA TYR A 319 2.15 -10.25 12.52
C TYR A 319 1.22 -9.84 13.65
N ASN A 320 -0.01 -9.41 13.35
CA ASN A 320 -1.08 -9.37 14.32
C ASN A 320 -1.76 -10.75 14.42
N LEU A 321 -1.66 -11.39 15.60
CA LEU A 321 -2.16 -12.76 15.83
C LEU A 321 -3.69 -12.92 15.64
N ASP A 322 -4.46 -11.86 15.93
CA ASP A 322 -5.90 -11.87 15.73
C ASP A 322 -6.25 -11.67 14.25
N SER A 323 -5.63 -10.70 13.58
CA SER A 323 -5.87 -10.42 12.17
C SER A 323 -5.44 -11.57 11.25
N ILE A 324 -4.26 -12.18 11.47
CA ILE A 324 -3.77 -13.32 10.68
C ILE A 324 -4.69 -14.54 10.82
N SER A 325 -5.14 -14.83 12.05
CA SER A 325 -5.99 -15.99 12.30
C SER A 325 -7.40 -15.79 11.74
N LYS A 326 -7.99 -14.60 11.91
CA LYS A 326 -9.31 -14.25 11.32
C LYS A 326 -9.28 -14.29 9.79
N SER A 327 -8.23 -13.76 9.17
CA SER A 327 -8.12 -13.70 7.71
C SER A 327 -7.91 -15.08 7.11
N MET A 328 -7.02 -15.91 7.69
CA MET A 328 -6.86 -17.30 7.26
C MET A 328 -8.14 -18.11 7.45
N HIS A 329 -8.84 -17.92 8.57
CA HIS A 329 -10.13 -18.58 8.83
C HIS A 329 -11.16 -18.20 7.75
N ALA A 330 -11.29 -16.92 7.42
CA ALA A 330 -12.20 -16.47 6.35
C ALA A 330 -11.87 -17.12 5.00
N CYS A 331 -10.58 -17.21 4.62
CA CYS A 331 -10.16 -17.92 3.41
C CYS A 331 -10.54 -19.41 3.43
N LEU A 332 -10.33 -20.10 4.55
CA LEU A 332 -10.69 -21.52 4.68
C LEU A 332 -12.19 -21.78 4.58
N GLU A 333 -13.04 -20.89 5.09
CA GLU A 333 -14.50 -21.00 4.91
C GLU A 333 -14.88 -20.93 3.42
N VAL A 334 -14.25 -20.03 2.65
CA VAL A 334 -14.49 -19.94 1.20
C VAL A 334 -14.09 -21.23 0.49
N LEU A 335 -12.92 -21.80 0.81
CA LEU A 335 -12.47 -23.07 0.22
C LEU A 335 -13.40 -24.25 0.53
N LEU A 336 -14.02 -24.25 1.72
CA LEU A 336 -14.88 -25.33 2.21
C LEU A 336 -16.33 -25.22 1.72
N ALA A 337 -16.89 -24.02 1.76
CA ALA A 337 -18.31 -23.79 1.57
C ALA A 337 -18.66 -23.26 0.17
N ASP A 338 -17.68 -22.75 -0.59
CA ASP A 338 -17.92 -22.03 -1.86
C ASP A 338 -18.99 -20.93 -1.69
N GLN A 339 -18.99 -20.29 -0.52
CA GLN A 339 -19.89 -19.20 -0.16
C GLN A 339 -19.08 -18.09 0.48
N PRO A 340 -19.30 -16.82 0.08
CA PRO A 340 -18.58 -15.70 0.64
C PRO A 340 -18.99 -15.46 2.09
N VAL A 341 -18.05 -14.95 2.88
CA VAL A 341 -18.39 -14.33 4.15
C VAL A 341 -19.28 -13.12 3.84
N ILE A 342 -20.41 -12.96 4.52
CA ILE A 342 -21.30 -11.81 4.29
C ILE A 342 -20.64 -10.56 4.87
N GLY A 343 -20.42 -9.55 4.03
CA GLY A 343 -19.87 -8.25 4.40
C GLY A 343 -20.37 -7.14 3.46
N SER A 344 -20.19 -5.88 3.87
CA SER A 344 -20.51 -4.71 3.05
C SER A 344 -19.23 -3.93 2.76
N ALA A 345 -19.00 -3.61 1.49
CA ALA A 345 -17.93 -2.72 1.06
C ALA A 345 -18.53 -1.41 0.54
N GLU A 346 -18.97 -0.54 1.46
CA GLU A 346 -19.32 0.85 1.15
C GLU A 346 -18.06 1.71 1.04
N ALA A 347 -17.11 1.31 0.19
CA ALA A 347 -15.85 2.01 0.01
C ALA A 347 -15.47 2.07 -1.47
N TYR A 348 -14.86 3.19 -1.87
CA TYR A 348 -14.29 3.40 -3.20
C TYR A 348 -12.76 3.33 -3.11
N PRO A 349 -12.09 2.80 -4.14
CA PRO A 349 -10.62 2.79 -4.18
C PRO A 349 -10.06 4.21 -4.19
N PHE A 350 -8.84 4.39 -3.70
CA PHE A 350 -8.13 5.65 -3.76
C PHE A 350 -7.85 6.10 -5.20
N GLU A 351 -7.69 7.41 -5.40
CA GLU A 351 -7.21 7.95 -6.67
C GLU A 351 -5.80 7.45 -7.02
N SER A 352 -4.93 7.23 -6.02
CA SER A 352 -3.61 6.62 -6.21
C SER A 352 -3.73 5.18 -6.72
N THR A 353 -4.65 4.38 -6.17
CA THR A 353 -4.95 3.03 -6.67
C THR A 353 -5.30 3.05 -8.14
N TRP A 354 -6.14 4.01 -8.57
CA TRP A 354 -6.49 4.13 -9.98
C TRP A 354 -5.31 4.53 -10.88
N ARG A 355 -4.46 5.46 -10.42
CA ARG A 355 -3.23 5.82 -11.14
C ARG A 355 -2.31 4.63 -11.33
N VAL A 356 -2.12 3.81 -10.30
CA VAL A 356 -1.33 2.57 -10.38
C VAL A 356 -1.97 1.59 -11.36
N ILE A 357 -3.30 1.38 -11.30
CA ILE A 357 -4.01 0.50 -12.25
C ILE A 357 -3.78 0.94 -13.69
N GLN A 358 -3.90 2.24 -13.97
CA GLN A 358 -3.69 2.78 -15.31
C GLN A 358 -2.23 2.59 -15.77
N ALA A 359 -1.26 2.86 -14.91
CA ALA A 359 0.16 2.70 -15.22
C ALA A 359 0.52 1.23 -15.52
N VAL A 360 0.09 0.29 -14.66
CA VAL A 360 0.31 -1.14 -14.85
C VAL A 360 -0.29 -1.61 -16.17
N ARG A 361 -1.54 -1.24 -16.46
CA ARG A 361 -2.22 -1.60 -17.71
C ARG A 361 -1.52 -1.03 -18.94
N GLN A 362 -1.06 0.21 -18.88
CA GLN A 362 -0.34 0.83 -19.98
C GLN A 362 0.93 0.04 -20.31
N VAL A 363 1.74 -0.28 -19.31
CA VAL A 363 2.99 -1.03 -19.47
C VAL A 363 2.74 -2.44 -19.99
N LEU A 364 1.69 -3.12 -19.51
CA LEU A 364 1.42 -4.53 -19.82
C LEU A 364 0.51 -4.76 -21.04
N SER A 365 -0.17 -3.72 -21.55
CA SER A 365 -1.04 -3.83 -22.73
C SER A 365 -0.40 -4.42 -23.99
N PRO A 366 0.93 -4.27 -24.26
CA PRO A 366 1.56 -4.96 -25.39
C PRO A 366 1.63 -6.48 -25.22
N PHE A 367 1.58 -6.99 -23.98
CA PHE A 367 1.67 -8.41 -23.65
C PHE A 367 0.30 -9.03 -23.40
N TRP A 368 -0.65 -8.24 -22.90
CA TRP A 368 -2.00 -8.67 -22.54
C TRP A 368 -3.03 -7.76 -23.20
N PRO A 369 -3.54 -8.09 -24.40
CA PRO A 369 -4.52 -7.28 -25.14
C PRO A 369 -5.77 -6.93 -24.33
N THR A 370 -6.18 -7.78 -23.38
CA THR A 370 -7.29 -7.50 -22.44
C THR A 370 -7.08 -6.22 -21.61
N LEU A 371 -5.82 -5.80 -21.41
CA LEU A 371 -5.45 -4.59 -20.69
C LEU A 371 -5.40 -3.33 -21.58
N ALA A 372 -5.40 -3.48 -22.91
CA ALA A 372 -5.34 -2.36 -23.85
C ALA A 372 -6.62 -1.52 -23.89
N ARG A 373 -7.76 -2.08 -23.44
CA ARG A 373 -9.02 -1.33 -23.40
C ARG A 373 -8.91 -0.18 -22.41
N GLU A 374 -9.28 1.02 -22.85
CA GLU A 374 -9.36 2.18 -21.96
C GLU A 374 -10.35 1.92 -20.83
N LEU A 375 -9.90 2.16 -19.61
CA LEU A 375 -10.79 2.18 -18.45
C LEU A 375 -11.48 3.54 -18.38
N PRO A 376 -12.70 3.63 -17.81
CA PRO A 376 -13.37 4.91 -17.61
C PRO A 376 -12.45 5.88 -16.85
N HIS A 377 -12.30 7.13 -17.33
CA HIS A 377 -11.39 8.10 -16.72
C HIS A 377 -11.67 8.38 -15.22
N LYS A 378 -12.89 8.10 -14.75
CA LYS A 378 -13.29 8.06 -13.33
C LYS A 378 -14.35 6.98 -13.13
N LEU A 379 -14.09 6.00 -12.28
CA LEU A 379 -15.15 5.21 -11.63
C LEU A 379 -15.59 5.82 -10.29
N ILE A 380 -15.06 7.00 -9.94
CA ILE A 380 -15.47 7.76 -8.76
C ILE A 380 -16.58 8.71 -9.18
N SER A 381 -17.81 8.21 -9.29
CA SER A 381 -18.97 9.07 -9.11
C SER A 381 -19.32 9.06 -7.63
N PRO A 382 -19.29 10.20 -6.91
CA PRO A 382 -19.84 10.32 -5.56
C PRO A 382 -21.38 10.27 -5.54
N MET A 383 -22.04 10.02 -6.69
CA MET A 383 -23.47 9.78 -6.70
C MET A 383 -23.72 8.33 -6.30
N ALA A 384 -24.27 8.16 -5.10
CA ALA A 384 -25.04 6.98 -4.76
C ALA A 384 -26.03 6.66 -5.90
N PRO A 385 -26.26 5.38 -6.25
CA PRO A 385 -27.38 5.05 -7.11
C PRO A 385 -28.65 5.64 -6.48
N PRO A 386 -29.59 6.21 -7.26
CA PRO A 386 -30.86 6.63 -6.71
C PRO A 386 -31.47 5.41 -6.02
N PRO A 387 -32.08 5.58 -4.83
CA PRO A 387 -32.64 4.46 -4.10
C PRO A 387 -33.59 3.71 -5.01
N TYR A 388 -33.24 2.46 -5.36
CA TYR A 388 -34.18 1.51 -5.89
C TYR A 388 -35.22 1.29 -4.79
N THR A 389 -36.33 2.00 -4.91
CA THR A 389 -37.49 1.76 -4.07
C THR A 389 -38.04 0.41 -4.54
N LEU A 390 -37.75 -0.65 -3.79
CA LEU A 390 -38.49 -1.90 -3.85
C LEU A 390 -39.91 -1.59 -3.39
N ILE A 391 -40.79 -1.18 -4.31
CA ILE A 391 -42.23 -1.23 -4.08
C ILE A 391 -42.69 -2.61 -4.51
N SER A 392 -42.76 -3.48 -3.50
CA SER A 392 -43.67 -4.62 -3.47
C SER A 392 -45.08 -4.16 -3.80
N SER A 393 -45.75 -4.93 -4.65
CA SER A 393 -47.15 -4.81 -5.04
C SER A 393 -48.10 -4.66 -3.85
N SER A 394 -48.95 -3.63 -3.87
CA SER A 394 -50.34 -3.71 -3.41
C SER A 394 -51.14 -2.52 -3.92
N ASP A 395 -52.26 -2.83 -4.56
CA ASP A 395 -53.26 -1.92 -5.12
C ASP A 395 -53.76 -0.85 -4.13
N THR A 396 -53.98 0.37 -4.60
CA THR A 396 -55.31 1.04 -4.62
C THR A 396 -55.23 2.44 -5.24
N GLU A 397 -56.34 2.83 -5.84
CA GLU A 397 -56.59 3.99 -6.71
C GLU A 397 -56.57 5.35 -5.98
N ALA A 398 -56.19 6.41 -6.70
CA ALA A 398 -57.05 7.55 -7.07
C ALA A 398 -56.26 8.87 -7.26
N GLU A 399 -56.40 9.40 -8.48
CA GLU A 399 -56.57 10.81 -8.89
C GLU A 399 -55.53 11.92 -8.62
N ASP A 400 -55.08 12.46 -9.76
CA ASP A 400 -54.98 13.88 -10.16
C ASP A 400 -53.92 14.87 -9.61
N ASP A 401 -53.02 15.21 -10.54
CA ASP A 401 -52.84 16.55 -11.13
C ASP A 401 -51.70 17.47 -10.61
N LYS A 402 -51.04 18.05 -11.62
CA LYS A 402 -50.15 19.23 -11.70
C LYS A 402 -48.69 19.14 -11.24
N GLY A 403 -47.82 19.41 -12.23
CA GLY A 403 -46.84 20.48 -12.08
C GLY A 403 -45.40 20.13 -12.43
N ALA A 404 -45.08 20.14 -13.73
CA ALA A 404 -43.71 20.33 -14.19
C ALA A 404 -43.20 21.72 -13.75
N LEU A 405 -42.02 21.79 -13.14
CA LEU A 405 -41.34 23.06 -12.83
C LEU A 405 -39.96 23.09 -13.48
N SER A 406 -39.81 24.13 -14.28
CA SER A 406 -38.74 24.48 -15.19
C SER A 406 -37.46 24.89 -14.46
N SER A 407 -36.37 24.76 -15.21
CA SER A 407 -35.00 25.18 -14.94
C SER A 407 -34.81 26.70 -14.88
N GLU A 408 -35.48 27.37 -13.95
CA GLU A 408 -35.37 28.81 -13.73
C GLU A 408 -35.32 29.10 -12.23
N ASN A 409 -34.20 28.75 -11.57
CA ASN A 409 -33.84 29.28 -10.24
C ASN A 409 -32.36 29.02 -9.88
N LEU A 410 -31.48 29.16 -10.88
CA LEU A 410 -30.02 29.01 -10.70
C LEU A 410 -29.24 30.22 -11.24
N VAL A 411 -29.93 31.30 -11.63
CA VAL A 411 -29.31 32.49 -12.25
C VAL A 411 -29.42 33.76 -11.39
N GLU A 412 -30.17 33.75 -10.28
CA GLU A 412 -30.27 34.92 -9.37
C GLU A 412 -29.33 34.88 -8.15
N LEU A 413 -28.36 33.96 -8.10
CA LEU A 413 -27.43 33.83 -6.95
C LEU A 413 -25.95 34.06 -7.30
N LEU A 414 -25.66 34.66 -8.46
CA LEU A 414 -24.30 34.78 -9.00
C LEU A 414 -23.86 36.19 -9.43
N GLU A 415 -24.55 37.26 -9.01
CA GLU A 415 -24.16 38.64 -9.40
C GLU A 415 -23.66 39.56 -8.27
N ASP A 416 -23.36 39.05 -7.07
CA ASP A 416 -22.90 39.92 -5.95
C ASP A 416 -21.41 39.82 -5.58
N VAL A 417 -20.56 39.28 -6.47
CA VAL A 417 -19.12 39.29 -6.24
C VAL A 417 -18.41 39.67 -7.52
N ILE A 418 -18.24 40.98 -7.77
CA ILE A 418 -17.08 41.64 -8.41
C ILE A 418 -17.45 43.13 -8.60
N LYS A 419 -16.84 44.03 -7.80
CA LYS A 419 -16.03 45.22 -8.18
C LYS A 419 -16.06 46.31 -7.07
N PRO A 420 -15.08 47.24 -7.02
CA PRO A 420 -13.86 47.10 -6.24
C PRO A 420 -13.69 48.16 -5.13
N LEU A 421 -12.70 47.90 -4.26
CA LEU A 421 -12.12 48.83 -3.29
C LEU A 421 -11.70 50.16 -3.94
N SER A 422 -12.56 51.16 -3.89
CA SER A 422 -12.16 52.56 -4.01
C SER A 422 -13.23 53.45 -3.39
N GLU A 423 -13.20 53.57 -2.06
CA GLU A 423 -13.71 54.71 -1.27
C GLU A 423 -13.74 54.31 0.20
N LEU A 424 -12.65 54.59 0.93
CA LEU A 424 -12.69 54.64 2.39
C LEU A 424 -11.99 55.92 2.82
N LYS A 425 -12.81 56.91 3.16
CA LYS A 425 -12.40 58.10 3.90
C LYS A 425 -12.08 57.70 5.34
N VAL A 426 -11.00 58.28 5.83
CA VAL A 426 -10.57 58.25 7.22
C VAL A 426 -11.58 59.02 8.06
N ASP A 427 -12.10 58.40 9.12
CA ASP A 427 -12.56 59.12 10.31
C ASP A 427 -11.95 58.46 11.54
N ALA A 428 -11.39 59.32 12.38
CA ALA A 428 -10.65 59.01 13.58
C ALA A 428 -11.58 58.76 14.77
N ASP A 429 -10.96 58.16 15.79
CA ASP A 429 -11.39 58.07 17.19
C ASP A 429 -12.44 56.99 17.52
N LYS A 430 -11.90 55.81 17.88
CA LYS A 430 -12.28 55.08 19.09
C LYS A 430 -11.17 54.11 19.49
N GLU A 431 -10.61 54.34 20.68
CA GLU A 431 -9.66 53.44 21.34
C GLU A 431 -10.32 52.08 21.63
N THR A 432 -9.78 51.02 21.02
CA THR A 432 -10.01 49.62 21.41
C THR A 432 -8.70 48.84 21.24
N ASP A 433 -8.33 48.15 22.31
CA ASP A 433 -7.27 47.15 22.53
C ASP A 433 -6.44 46.69 21.31
N VAL A 434 -5.14 47.03 21.32
CA VAL A 434 -4.20 46.89 20.19
C VAL A 434 -3.47 45.55 20.23
N SER A 435 -4.20 44.48 19.93
CA SER A 435 -3.63 43.16 19.67
C SER A 435 -4.38 42.55 18.48
N SER A 436 -3.70 42.39 17.34
CA SER A 436 -4.13 41.64 16.13
C SER A 436 -4.76 42.37 14.91
N THR A 437 -4.44 43.63 14.63
CA THR A 437 -4.94 44.30 13.39
C THR A 437 -4.52 43.57 12.10
N TRP A 438 -3.23 43.26 11.94
CA TRP A 438 -2.71 42.63 10.72
C TRP A 438 -3.21 41.20 10.48
N ARG A 439 -3.51 40.44 11.55
CA ARG A 439 -3.98 39.04 11.40
C ARG A 439 -5.35 39.00 10.74
N SER A 440 -6.26 39.87 11.17
CA SER A 440 -7.58 39.99 10.56
C SER A 440 -7.50 40.38 9.08
N GLU A 441 -6.60 41.30 8.72
CA GLU A 441 -6.37 41.75 7.34
C GLU A 441 -5.83 40.63 6.44
N LEU A 442 -4.89 39.81 6.95
CA LEU A 442 -4.25 38.76 6.17
C LEU A 442 -5.01 37.42 6.18
N SER A 443 -5.98 37.24 7.08
CA SER A 443 -6.77 36.00 7.22
C SER A 443 -7.58 35.64 5.98
N ASN A 444 -8.00 36.65 5.20
CA ASN A 444 -8.80 36.50 3.99
C ASN A 444 -7.99 36.59 2.69
N VAL A 445 -6.67 36.80 2.77
CA VAL A 445 -5.78 36.81 1.62
C VAL A 445 -5.17 35.42 1.47
N TYR A 446 -5.35 34.80 0.31
CA TYR A 446 -4.84 33.46 0.05
C TYR A 446 -3.60 33.48 -0.84
N ILE A 447 -2.69 32.55 -0.55
CA ILE A 447 -1.53 32.22 -1.37
C ILE A 447 -1.50 30.71 -1.61
N TRP A 448 -0.70 30.30 -2.59
CA TRP A 448 -0.21 28.94 -2.69
C TRP A 448 1.15 28.84 -2.03
N TYR A 449 1.21 28.17 -0.87
CA TYR A 449 2.48 27.81 -0.26
C TYR A 449 3.05 26.58 -0.98
N ALA A 450 4.10 26.79 -1.78
CA ALA A 450 4.81 25.74 -2.51
C ALA A 450 5.83 25.06 -1.60
N SER A 451 5.37 24.05 -0.86
CA SER A 451 6.21 23.28 0.05
C SER A 451 7.13 22.30 -0.70
N TYR A 452 8.26 22.00 -0.07
CA TYR A 452 9.24 21.01 -0.54
C TYR A 452 9.88 20.27 0.64
N GLY A 453 10.63 19.20 0.35
CA GLY A 453 11.22 18.36 1.39
C GLY A 453 10.13 17.71 2.27
N SER A 454 10.37 17.62 3.58
CA SER A 454 9.40 17.05 4.52
C SER A 454 8.10 17.85 4.60
N ASN A 455 8.13 19.16 4.37
CA ASN A 455 6.94 20.03 4.39
C ASN A 455 5.92 19.71 3.28
N MET A 456 6.28 18.86 2.30
CA MET A 456 5.32 18.31 1.34
C MET A 456 4.35 17.31 1.97
N TRP A 457 4.67 16.74 3.13
CA TRP A 457 3.79 15.81 3.81
C TRP A 457 2.67 16.56 4.54
N LYS A 458 1.42 16.29 4.17
CA LYS A 458 0.24 16.97 4.72
C LYS A 458 0.16 16.92 6.25
N ALA A 459 0.61 15.84 6.88
CA ALA A 459 0.59 15.74 8.34
C ALA A 459 1.49 16.79 9.01
N ILE A 460 2.65 17.07 8.42
CA ILE A 460 3.59 18.11 8.90
C ILE A 460 2.97 19.49 8.77
N LEU A 461 2.38 19.80 7.61
CA LEU A 461 1.68 21.07 7.45
C LEU A 461 0.53 21.20 8.46
N ASN A 462 -0.24 20.13 8.65
CA ASN A 462 -1.32 20.13 9.63
C ASN A 462 -0.82 20.39 11.06
N CYS A 463 0.38 19.91 11.43
CA CYS A 463 0.99 20.26 12.71
C CYS A 463 1.35 21.75 12.80
N HIS A 464 1.91 22.35 11.74
CA HIS A 464 2.17 23.79 11.72
C HIS A 464 0.90 24.64 11.82
N LEU A 465 -0.23 24.13 11.31
CA LEU A 465 -1.52 24.82 11.35
C LEU A 465 -2.28 24.57 12.66
N ALA A 466 -2.51 23.31 13.04
CA ALA A 466 -3.34 22.93 14.19
C ALA A 466 -2.56 22.86 15.52
N GLY A 467 -1.23 22.79 15.46
CA GLY A 467 -0.35 22.48 16.58
C GLY A 467 -0.15 20.97 16.77
N GLY A 468 0.83 20.61 17.60
CA GLY A 468 1.14 19.21 17.95
C GLY A 468 2.45 18.70 17.36
N GLN A 469 2.58 17.38 17.26
CA GLN A 469 3.81 16.70 16.88
C GLN A 469 3.49 15.49 15.98
N VAL A 470 4.30 15.26 14.96
CA VAL A 470 4.31 14.01 14.19
C VAL A 470 5.57 13.20 14.48
N GLU A 471 5.52 11.91 14.19
CA GLU A 471 6.65 11.00 14.34
C GLU A 471 7.90 11.56 13.66
N GLY A 472 9.02 11.59 14.41
CA GLY A 472 10.29 12.16 13.96
C GLY A 472 10.54 13.62 14.34
N MET A 473 9.52 14.40 14.74
CA MET A 473 9.74 15.75 15.27
C MET A 473 10.31 15.70 16.69
N LYS A 474 11.27 16.58 16.98
CA LYS A 474 11.84 16.76 18.33
C LYS A 474 11.10 17.80 19.15
N LYS A 475 10.41 18.74 18.51
CA LYS A 475 9.71 19.85 19.15
C LYS A 475 8.31 19.99 18.58
N ASP A 476 7.35 20.26 19.45
CA ASP A 476 5.96 20.46 19.06
C ASP A 476 5.79 21.78 18.31
N CYS A 477 4.99 21.75 17.24
CA CYS A 477 4.47 22.94 16.61
C CYS A 477 3.48 23.60 17.57
N SER A 478 3.63 24.91 17.78
CA SER A 478 2.65 25.71 18.52
C SER A 478 1.30 25.79 17.80
N GLY A 479 1.32 25.58 16.47
CA GLY A 479 0.17 25.78 15.61
C GLY A 479 0.01 27.25 15.23
N SER A 480 -0.73 27.48 14.16
CA SER A 480 -1.12 28.82 13.72
C SER A 480 -2.24 29.37 14.59
N VAL A 481 -2.41 30.69 14.60
CA VAL A 481 -3.56 31.35 15.23
C VAL A 481 -4.85 30.90 14.52
N ASN A 482 -4.81 30.90 13.19
CA ASN A 482 -5.84 30.27 12.36
C ASN A 482 -5.51 28.80 12.06
N ARG A 483 -6.21 27.90 12.74
CA ARG A 483 -5.98 26.44 12.67
C ARG A 483 -6.72 25.71 11.56
N THR A 484 -7.35 26.43 10.64
CA THR A 484 -8.09 25.79 9.54
C THR A 484 -7.16 25.04 8.60
N LEU A 485 -7.63 23.92 8.07
CA LEU A 485 -6.88 23.13 7.10
C LEU A 485 -6.76 23.87 5.75
N PRO A 486 -5.76 23.54 4.90
CA PRO A 486 -5.63 24.15 3.58
C PRO A 486 -6.90 23.99 2.75
N LYS A 487 -7.29 25.06 2.04
CA LYS A 487 -8.52 25.07 1.23
C LYS A 487 -8.43 24.21 -0.03
N ALA A 488 -7.21 23.97 -0.51
CA ALA A 488 -6.92 23.16 -1.68
C ALA A 488 -5.46 22.69 -1.62
N ILE A 489 -5.19 21.59 -2.32
CA ILE A 489 -3.86 21.00 -2.45
C ILE A 489 -3.64 20.70 -3.94
N LEU A 490 -2.47 21.05 -4.46
CA LEU A 490 -2.10 20.78 -5.84
C LEU A 490 -0.63 20.38 -5.93
N TRP A 491 -0.24 19.62 -6.95
CA TRP A 491 1.16 19.27 -7.20
C TRP A 491 1.65 20.00 -8.44
N LYS A 492 2.82 20.63 -8.36
CA LYS A 492 3.39 21.37 -9.48
C LYS A 492 4.91 21.26 -9.49
N THR A 493 5.46 21.29 -10.70
CA THR A 493 6.90 21.26 -10.93
C THR A 493 7.40 22.66 -11.24
N PHE A 494 8.51 23.06 -10.60
CA PHE A 494 9.15 24.35 -10.80
C PHE A 494 10.59 24.15 -11.30
N PRO A 495 11.06 24.93 -12.29
CA PRO A 495 12.43 24.86 -12.81
C PRO A 495 13.41 25.53 -11.83
N CYS A 496 13.71 24.82 -10.74
CA CYS A 496 14.57 25.24 -9.65
C CYS A 496 15.18 23.99 -8.99
N HIS A 497 16.21 24.21 -8.18
CA HIS A 497 17.01 23.14 -7.58
C HIS A 497 16.91 23.21 -6.05
N ILE A 498 16.72 22.05 -5.42
CA ILE A 498 16.82 21.89 -3.96
C ILE A 498 18.21 21.39 -3.61
N PHE A 499 18.78 21.92 -2.54
CA PHE A 499 19.98 21.39 -1.91
C PHE A 499 19.72 21.10 -0.44
N PHE A 500 20.45 20.13 0.11
CA PHE A 500 20.41 19.82 1.53
C PHE A 500 21.63 20.44 2.19
N GLY A 501 21.40 21.27 3.19
CA GLY A 501 22.42 21.86 4.06
C GLY A 501 22.20 21.44 5.50
N CYS A 502 23.20 21.69 6.36
CA CYS A 502 23.17 21.38 7.79
C CYS A 502 23.09 19.86 8.10
N ASP A 503 23.58 19.47 9.27
CA ASP A 503 23.49 18.10 9.78
C ASP A 503 22.28 17.89 10.71
N SER A 504 21.59 18.97 11.06
CA SER A 504 20.45 18.96 11.96
C SER A 504 19.56 20.20 11.86
N SER A 505 18.31 20.09 12.34
CA SER A 505 17.42 21.22 12.60
C SER A 505 16.85 21.18 14.03
N HIS A 506 16.37 22.32 14.51
CA HIS A 506 15.75 22.43 15.83
C HIS A 506 14.44 21.64 15.93
N SER A 507 13.66 21.59 14.84
CA SER A 507 12.36 20.92 14.79
C SER A 507 12.46 19.41 14.57
N TRP A 508 13.47 18.94 13.84
CA TRP A 508 13.58 17.54 13.38
C TRP A 508 14.81 16.78 13.91
N GLY A 509 15.75 17.46 14.56
CA GLY A 509 16.97 16.81 15.00
C GLY A 509 17.92 16.50 13.86
N VAL A 510 18.58 15.34 13.90
CA VAL A 510 19.65 14.99 12.96
C VAL A 510 19.08 14.66 11.58
N GLY A 511 19.63 15.26 10.53
CA GLY A 511 19.16 15.11 9.17
C GLY A 511 19.43 16.36 8.33
N GLY A 512 19.56 16.19 7.02
CA GLY A 512 19.75 17.30 6.09
C GLY A 512 18.53 18.21 6.03
N VAL A 513 18.74 19.52 6.08
CA VAL A 513 17.70 20.56 5.95
C VAL A 513 17.62 20.98 4.49
N ALA A 514 16.42 20.92 3.91
CA ALA A 514 16.20 21.28 2.52
C ALA A 514 16.10 22.80 2.35
N PHE A 515 16.81 23.31 1.35
CA PHE A 515 16.77 24.70 0.91
C PHE A 515 16.54 24.75 -0.60
N LEU A 516 15.78 25.75 -1.04
CA LEU A 516 15.54 26.01 -2.45
C LEU A 516 16.54 27.05 -2.95
N ASN A 517 17.14 26.81 -4.12
CA ASN A 517 17.81 27.90 -4.81
C ASN A 517 16.75 28.92 -5.29
N PRO A 518 16.79 30.19 -4.85
CA PRO A 518 15.81 31.20 -5.23
C PRO A 518 15.86 31.55 -6.73
N GLU A 519 16.91 31.17 -7.44
CA GLU A 519 17.07 31.41 -8.87
C GLU A 519 16.46 30.30 -9.74
N LYS A 520 15.83 30.71 -10.85
CA LYS A 520 15.28 29.82 -11.87
C LYS A 520 16.41 29.04 -12.56
N ASN A 521 16.33 27.72 -12.59
CA ASN A 521 17.29 26.84 -13.25
C ASN A 521 16.56 25.82 -14.15
N PHE A 522 16.78 25.91 -15.47
CA PHE A 522 16.10 25.05 -16.45
C PHE A 522 16.67 23.63 -16.58
N GLN A 523 17.82 23.35 -15.95
CA GLN A 523 18.44 22.02 -15.98
C GLN A 523 17.87 21.09 -14.90
N HIS A 524 17.16 21.65 -13.92
CA HIS A 524 16.63 20.91 -12.77
C HIS A 524 15.16 21.25 -12.56
N ASN A 525 14.37 20.25 -12.22
CA ASN A 525 12.95 20.40 -11.95
C ASN A 525 12.69 19.89 -10.53
N THR A 526 12.09 20.75 -9.71
CA THR A 526 11.69 20.42 -8.34
C THR A 526 10.19 20.20 -8.31
N TYR A 527 9.77 19.05 -7.80
CA TYR A 527 8.37 18.74 -7.53
C TYR A 527 7.99 19.32 -6.16
N MET A 528 6.89 20.07 -6.12
CA MET A 528 6.41 20.76 -4.92
C MET A 528 4.94 20.47 -4.68
N CYS A 529 4.56 20.40 -3.40
CA CYS A 529 3.16 20.34 -2.98
C CYS A 529 2.68 21.75 -2.63
N LEU A 530 1.69 22.24 -3.35
CA LEU A 530 1.08 23.55 -3.18
C LEU A 530 -0.11 23.45 -2.24
N TYR A 531 -0.05 24.20 -1.15
CA TYR A 531 -1.12 24.30 -0.17
C TYR A 531 -1.76 25.68 -0.22
N LYS A 532 -3.08 25.74 -0.47
CA LYS A 532 -3.83 27.00 -0.44
C LYS A 532 -4.16 27.36 0.99
N ILE A 533 -3.38 28.28 1.55
CA ILE A 533 -3.50 28.76 2.94
C ILE A 533 -3.63 30.28 2.96
N SER A 534 -4.09 30.84 4.08
CA SER A 534 -4.09 32.30 4.23
C SER A 534 -2.67 32.85 4.38
N LEU A 535 -2.49 34.12 4.05
CA LEU A 535 -1.21 34.81 4.21
C LEU A 535 -0.85 34.96 5.70
N GLU A 536 -1.86 35.04 6.58
CA GLU A 536 -1.70 34.92 8.03
C GLU A 536 -1.07 33.57 8.42
N GLN A 537 -1.64 32.45 7.95
CA GLN A 537 -1.12 31.10 8.23
C GLN A 537 0.32 30.94 7.72
N PHE A 538 0.63 31.49 6.55
CA PHE A 538 1.99 31.45 6.02
C PHE A 538 3.00 32.21 6.91
N ASN A 539 2.59 33.35 7.49
CA ASN A 539 3.43 34.06 8.46
C ASN A 539 3.63 33.23 9.74
N ASP A 540 2.60 32.56 10.24
CA ASP A 540 2.72 31.67 11.41
C ASP A 540 3.67 30.50 11.16
N ILE A 541 3.68 29.95 9.93
CA ILE A 541 4.66 28.93 9.53
C ILE A 541 6.07 29.54 9.50
N LEU A 542 6.26 30.72 8.90
CA LEU A 542 7.54 31.44 8.88
C LEU A 542 8.07 31.73 10.29
N PHE A 543 7.22 32.15 11.23
CA PHE A 543 7.62 32.35 12.61
C PHE A 543 8.07 31.04 13.26
N GLN A 544 7.31 29.96 13.09
CA GLN A 544 7.64 28.65 13.67
C GLN A 544 8.95 28.07 13.12
N GLU A 545 9.12 28.07 11.80
CA GLU A 545 10.31 27.53 11.12
C GLU A 545 11.59 28.31 11.45
N ASN A 546 11.45 29.60 11.77
CA ASN A 546 12.57 30.45 12.23
C ASN A 546 12.66 30.57 13.77
N ALA A 547 11.91 29.75 14.52
CA ALA A 547 11.88 29.72 15.98
C ALA A 547 11.58 31.08 16.66
N LEU A 548 10.72 31.88 16.03
CA LEU A 548 10.26 33.20 16.49
C LEU A 548 8.92 33.11 17.23
N SER A 549 8.59 34.15 18.01
CA SER A 549 7.32 34.22 18.75
C SER A 549 6.15 34.55 17.82
N LEU A 550 5.03 33.84 18.00
CA LEU A 550 3.78 34.11 17.31
C LEU A 550 3.06 35.37 17.83
N ASP A 551 3.45 35.94 18.97
CA ASP A 551 2.86 37.18 19.52
C ASP A 551 3.42 38.46 18.87
N ALA A 552 3.88 38.36 17.62
CA ALA A 552 4.46 39.48 16.90
C ALA A 552 3.43 40.58 16.59
N GLY A 553 3.85 41.83 16.80
CA GLY A 553 3.06 43.03 16.53
C GLY A 553 2.88 43.36 15.03
N SER A 554 3.63 42.71 14.14
CA SER A 554 3.60 42.89 12.68
C SER A 554 3.87 41.58 11.94
N PRO A 555 3.40 41.41 10.69
CA PRO A 555 3.76 40.25 9.86
C PRO A 555 5.22 40.32 9.42
N LEU A 556 5.82 39.17 9.11
CA LEU A 556 7.11 39.07 8.41
C LEU A 556 6.96 39.32 6.91
N PHE A 557 5.79 38.99 6.36
CA PHE A 557 5.51 39.02 4.93
C PHE A 557 4.05 39.43 4.66
N ASP A 558 3.83 40.65 4.18
CA ASP A 558 2.50 41.24 3.97
C ASP A 558 2.11 41.37 2.48
N ILE A 559 0.91 41.88 2.22
CA ILE A 559 0.38 42.09 0.86
C ILE A 559 1.25 43.06 0.05
N THR A 560 1.74 44.13 0.69
CA THR A 560 2.64 45.11 0.04
C THR A 560 3.90 44.43 -0.46
N THR A 561 4.44 43.52 0.35
CA THR A 561 5.64 42.75 0.08
C THR A 561 5.39 41.73 -1.03
N VAL A 562 4.26 41.01 -1.00
CA VAL A 562 3.82 40.13 -2.09
C VAL A 562 3.81 40.90 -3.41
N ASN A 563 3.18 42.07 -3.45
CA ASN A 563 3.09 42.90 -4.65
C ASN A 563 4.47 43.39 -5.11
N ALA A 564 5.35 43.76 -4.19
CA ALA A 564 6.70 44.21 -4.50
C ALA A 564 7.57 43.09 -5.12
N ILE A 565 7.44 41.86 -4.64
CA ILE A 565 8.23 40.73 -5.16
C ILE A 565 7.60 40.11 -6.42
N SER A 566 6.31 40.30 -6.65
CA SER A 566 5.55 39.75 -7.80
C SER A 566 5.91 40.36 -9.16
N ASN A 567 6.83 41.34 -9.20
CA ASN A 567 7.26 42.03 -10.42
C ASN A 567 7.98 41.11 -11.42
N LYS A 568 8.53 39.97 -10.95
CA LYS A 568 9.20 38.97 -11.78
C LYS A 568 9.02 37.58 -11.15
N GLU A 569 8.83 36.54 -11.95
CA GLU A 569 8.89 35.15 -11.46
C GLU A 569 10.29 34.83 -10.91
N PHE A 570 10.35 34.00 -9.86
CA PHE A 570 11.59 33.62 -9.16
C PHE A 570 12.33 34.83 -8.60
N ASN A 571 11.61 35.63 -7.82
CA ASN A 571 12.16 36.79 -7.12
C ASN A 571 12.11 36.53 -5.61
N SER A 572 13.21 36.81 -4.91
CA SER A 572 13.33 36.55 -3.47
C SER A 572 13.48 37.84 -2.68
N LEU A 573 13.04 37.80 -1.42
CA LEU A 573 13.22 38.87 -0.45
C LEU A 573 13.57 38.29 0.91
N GLU A 574 14.60 38.84 1.55
CA GLU A 574 14.95 38.54 2.93
C GLU A 574 13.93 39.20 3.87
N VAL A 575 13.12 38.38 4.55
CA VAL A 575 12.09 38.80 5.50
C VAL A 575 12.52 38.60 6.96
N VAL A 576 13.46 37.66 7.21
CA VAL A 576 14.08 37.46 8.52
C VAL A 576 15.58 37.39 8.35
N LYS A 577 16.27 38.46 8.78
CA LYS A 577 17.70 38.59 8.59
C LYS A 577 18.50 37.52 9.34
N GLY A 578 19.33 36.78 8.61
CA GLY A 578 20.23 35.77 9.18
C GLY A 578 19.55 34.50 9.72
N ALA A 579 18.27 34.28 9.41
CA ALA A 579 17.56 33.05 9.75
C ALA A 579 17.65 32.01 8.63
N TRP A 580 17.41 30.74 8.96
CA TRP A 580 17.53 29.62 8.00
C TRP A 580 16.50 29.72 6.88
N TYR A 581 15.24 29.94 7.22
CA TYR A 581 14.16 30.21 6.27
C TYR A 581 13.88 31.71 6.24
N GLY A 582 14.94 32.49 6.07
CA GLY A 582 14.92 33.94 6.14
C GLY A 582 14.43 34.61 4.86
N ASN A 583 14.40 33.90 3.73
CA ASN A 583 13.96 34.44 2.45
C ASN A 583 12.59 33.89 2.06
N VAL A 584 11.74 34.75 1.50
CA VAL A 584 10.52 34.34 0.79
C VAL A 584 10.77 34.47 -0.70
N VAL A 585 10.44 33.43 -1.46
CA VAL A 585 10.62 33.36 -2.92
C VAL A 585 9.25 33.30 -3.59
N TYR A 586 9.03 34.22 -4.53
CA TYR A 586 7.85 34.20 -5.40
C TYR A 586 8.12 33.38 -6.65
N LEU A 587 7.32 32.34 -6.89
CA LEU A 587 7.50 31.38 -7.97
C LEU A 587 6.59 31.64 -9.18
N GLY A 588 5.66 32.59 -9.08
CA GLY A 588 4.67 32.91 -10.12
C GLY A 588 3.24 32.89 -9.58
N LYS A 589 2.26 32.62 -10.45
CA LYS A 589 0.85 32.50 -10.07
C LYS A 589 0.27 31.15 -10.48
N GLU A 590 -0.74 30.72 -9.75
CA GLU A 590 -1.60 29.58 -10.08
C GLU A 590 -3.05 29.97 -9.80
N GLN A 591 -3.91 29.92 -10.82
CA GLN A 591 -5.31 30.40 -10.73
C GLN A 591 -5.40 31.84 -10.19
N ASP A 592 -4.55 32.73 -10.71
CA ASP A 592 -4.39 34.14 -10.29
C ASP A 592 -3.94 34.38 -8.83
N ILE A 593 -3.65 33.30 -8.09
CA ILE A 593 -3.17 33.35 -6.71
C ILE A 593 -1.63 33.27 -6.69
N PRO A 594 -0.93 34.15 -5.95
CA PRO A 594 0.52 34.09 -5.80
C PRO A 594 1.01 32.74 -5.28
N VAL A 595 2.05 32.20 -5.91
CA VAL A 595 2.77 31.03 -5.44
C VAL A 595 4.06 31.49 -4.77
N VAL A 596 4.21 31.18 -3.48
CA VAL A 596 5.38 31.54 -2.69
C VAL A 596 5.92 30.36 -1.91
N THR A 597 7.20 30.40 -1.60
CA THR A 597 7.86 29.50 -0.66
C THR A 597 8.84 30.27 0.23
N MET A 598 9.36 29.61 1.26
CA MET A 598 10.47 30.11 2.08
C MET A 598 11.74 29.32 1.78
N THR A 599 12.92 29.90 1.98
CA THR A 599 14.24 29.25 1.88
C THR A 599 15.33 30.00 2.63
#